data_AF-A0A3M1JEH6-F1
#
_entry.id   AF-A0A3M1JEH6-F1
#
_cell.length_a   1.000
_cell.length_b   1.000
_cell.length_c   1.000
_cell.angle_alpha   90.00
_cell.angle_beta   90.00
_cell.angle_gamma   90.00
#
_symmetry.space_group_name_H-M   'P 1'
#
loop_
_entity.id
_entity.type
_entity.pdbx_description
1 polymer ?
#
loop_
_entity_poly.entity_id
_entity_poly.type
_entity_poly.pdbx_seq_one_letter_code
_entity_poly.pdbx_strand_id
1 'polypeptide(L)'
;MLIFKDTKYIKAPFKNEDELEQVVVSNYEYIFGPTSIYLPKKMIKTGDGTGTILDGFVIDLEAKKWYLVEAELLHYNGDCSSKCV
;
A
#
# COMPACT_ATOMS: atom_id res chain seq x y z
N MET A 1 12.28 -8.50 -14.14
CA MET A 1 11.76 -9.16 -15.36
C MET A 1 11.23 -10.52 -14.96
N LEU A 2 10.00 -10.85 -15.32
CA LEU A 2 9.34 -12.10 -14.92
C LEU A 2 8.91 -12.84 -16.19
N ILE A 3 9.18 -14.14 -16.28
CA ILE A 3 8.83 -14.97 -17.44
C ILE A 3 7.92 -16.09 -16.93
N PHE A 4 6.73 -16.21 -17.51
CA PHE A 4 5.78 -17.26 -17.17
C PHE A 4 5.29 -17.92 -18.45
N LYS A 5 5.56 -19.23 -18.58
CA LYS A 5 5.42 -19.98 -19.84
C LYS A 5 6.16 -19.26 -20.97
N ASP A 6 5.44 -18.83 -21.99
CA ASP A 6 5.98 -18.10 -23.15
C ASP A 6 5.72 -16.58 -23.07
N THR A 7 5.19 -16.09 -21.94
CA THR A 7 4.88 -14.66 -21.75
C THR A 7 5.95 -13.96 -20.93
N LYS A 8 6.48 -12.87 -21.49
CA LYS A 8 7.45 -12.00 -20.83
C LYS A 8 6.76 -10.79 -20.22
N TYR A 9 6.86 -10.66 -18.90
CA TYR A 9 6.37 -9.51 -18.15
C TYR A 9 7.53 -8.57 -17.83
N ILE A 10 7.36 -7.30 -18.23
CA ILE A 10 8.26 -6.20 -17.88
C ILE A 10 7.64 -5.36 -16.77
N LYS A 11 8.47 -4.79 -15.91
CA LYS A 11 8.00 -3.88 -14.86
C LYS A 11 7.49 -2.60 -15.55
N ALA A 12 6.22 -2.28 -15.36
CA ALA A 12 5.66 -0.99 -15.74
C ALA A 12 5.78 -0.02 -14.55
N PRO A 13 6.21 1.23 -14.76
CA PRO A 13 6.07 2.26 -13.74
C PRO A 13 4.59 2.62 -13.56
N PHE A 14 4.21 2.97 -12.33
CA PHE A 14 2.91 3.57 -12.06
C PHE A 14 2.92 5.04 -12.46
N LYS A 15 1.77 5.56 -12.90
CA LYS A 15 1.62 6.95 -13.32
C LYS A 15 1.49 7.90 -12.13
N ASN A 16 0.83 7.46 -11.06
CA ASN A 16 0.57 8.24 -9.85
C ASN A 16 0.29 7.33 -8.65
N GLU A 17 0.19 7.94 -7.47
CA GLU A 17 -0.14 7.26 -6.21
C GLU A 17 -1.55 6.65 -6.25
N ASP A 18 -2.53 7.32 -6.88
CA ASP A 18 -3.89 6.78 -7.03
C ASP A 18 -3.91 5.44 -7.78
N GLU A 19 -3.13 5.30 -8.86
CA GLU A 19 -3.00 4.04 -9.60
C GLU A 19 -2.35 2.96 -8.74
N LEU A 20 -1.31 3.32 -7.98
CA LEU A 20 -0.65 2.40 -7.06
C LEU A 20 -1.61 1.92 -5.96
N GLU A 21 -2.35 2.84 -5.35
CA GLU A 21 -3.36 2.55 -4.34
C GLU A 21 -4.42 1.60 -4.89
N GLN A 22 -4.97 1.88 -6.08
CA GLN A 22 -5.97 1.01 -6.70
C GLN A 22 -5.45 -0.41 -6.93
N VAL A 23 -4.17 -0.56 -7.30
CA VAL A 23 -3.55 -1.88 -7.48
C VAL A 23 -3.41 -2.60 -6.13
N VAL A 24 -3.03 -1.91 -5.06
CA VAL A 24 -2.98 -2.49 -3.71
C VAL A 24 -4.37 -2.92 -3.26
N VAL A 25 -5.38 -2.05 -3.40
CA VAL A 25 -6.78 -2.35 -3.04
C VAL A 25 -7.32 -3.51 -3.85
N SER A 26 -6.98 -3.62 -5.13
CA SER A 26 -7.49 -4.70 -5.99
C SER A 26 -6.82 -6.05 -5.72
N ASN A 27 -5.65 -6.05 -5.06
CA ASN A 27 -4.84 -7.25 -4.85
C ASN A 27 -4.54 -7.51 -3.37
N TYR A 28 -5.27 -6.86 -2.45
CA TYR A 28 -4.98 -6.91 -1.01
C TYR A 28 -4.96 -8.35 -0.46
N GLU A 29 -5.82 -9.23 -0.97
CA GLU A 29 -5.87 -10.65 -0.57
C GLU A 29 -4.57 -11.40 -0.91
N TYR A 30 -3.91 -11.04 -2.01
CA TYR A 30 -2.63 -11.62 -2.40
C TYR A 30 -1.44 -11.04 -1.62
N ILE A 31 -1.58 -9.81 -1.12
CA ILE A 31 -0.53 -9.09 -0.39
C ILE A 31 -0.55 -9.45 1.11
N PHE A 32 -1.74 -9.42 1.71
CA PHE A 32 -1.95 -9.55 3.15
C PHE A 32 -2.51 -10.92 3.55
N GLY A 33 -3.07 -11.68 2.61
CA GLY A 33 -3.63 -13.00 2.82
C GLY A 33 -5.14 -13.07 2.54
N PRO A 34 -5.68 -14.27 2.23
CA PRO A 34 -7.06 -14.45 1.79
C PRO A 34 -8.11 -14.19 2.88
N THR A 35 -7.70 -14.22 4.15
CA THR A 35 -8.53 -13.93 5.34
C THR A 35 -8.48 -12.45 5.74
N SER A 36 -7.81 -11.62 4.95
CA SER A 36 -7.70 -10.19 5.21
C SER A 36 -8.98 -9.46 4.85
N ILE A 37 -9.23 -8.36 5.55
CA ILE A 37 -10.31 -7.41 5.27
C ILE A 37 -9.66 -6.04 5.04
N TYR A 38 -9.86 -5.46 3.86
CA TYR A 38 -9.42 -4.11 3.54
C TYR A 38 -10.50 -3.08 3.88
N LEU A 39 -10.13 -2.05 4.64
CA LEU A 39 -10.96 -0.90 4.96
C LEU A 39 -10.43 0.32 4.20
N PRO A 40 -11.27 0.99 3.38
CA PRO A 40 -10.87 2.12 2.55
C PRO A 40 -10.55 3.38 3.37
N LYS A 41 -9.92 4.37 2.70
CA LYS A 41 -9.42 5.65 3.26
C LYS A 41 -10.20 6.11 4.48
N LYS A 42 -9.51 6.15 5.61
CA LYS A 42 -10.07 6.58 6.87
C LYS A 42 -9.13 7.59 7.50
N MET A 43 -9.67 8.78 7.79
CA MET A 43 -9.01 9.70 8.69
C MET A 43 -8.94 9.05 10.07
N ILE A 44 -7.74 8.70 10.51
CA ILE A 44 -7.50 8.33 11.91
C ILE A 44 -7.12 9.61 12.64
N LYS A 45 -7.98 10.01 13.59
CA LYS A 45 -7.72 11.12 14.49
C LYS A 45 -7.23 10.55 15.81
N THR A 46 -6.04 10.95 16.23
CA THR A 46 -5.50 10.62 17.54
C THR A 46 -6.14 11.56 18.58
N GLY A 47 -6.25 11.13 19.84
CA GLY A 47 -6.97 11.87 20.89
C GLY A 47 -6.38 13.24 21.25
N ASP A 48 -5.18 13.54 20.77
CA ASP A 48 -4.48 14.82 20.84
C ASP A 48 -4.82 15.78 19.68
N GLY A 49 -5.69 15.37 18.76
CA GLY A 49 -6.12 16.17 17.60
C GLY A 49 -5.20 16.04 16.38
N THR A 50 -4.09 15.31 16.49
CA THR A 50 -3.19 15.03 15.37
C THR A 50 -3.72 13.82 14.60
N GLY A 51 -3.89 13.92 13.28
CA GLY A 51 -4.43 12.83 12.47
C GLY A 51 -3.65 12.64 11.19
N THR A 52 -3.45 11.38 10.81
CA THR A 52 -2.87 11.00 9.52
C THR A 52 -3.98 10.46 8.63
N ILE A 53 -3.97 10.90 7.38
CA ILE A 53 -4.82 10.31 6.34
C ILE A 53 -4.06 9.12 5.82
N LEU A 54 -4.64 7.92 5.99
CA LEU A 54 -4.09 6.69 5.45
C LEU A 54 -4.85 6.32 4.18
N ASP A 55 -4.16 5.67 3.25
CA ASP A 55 -4.78 5.11 2.05
C ASP A 55 -5.60 3.85 2.36
N GLY A 56 -5.20 3.10 3.40
CA GLY A 56 -5.96 1.93 3.83
C GLY A 56 -5.62 1.40 5.22
N PHE A 57 -6.51 0.54 5.70
CA PHE A 57 -6.31 -0.26 6.90
C PHE A 57 -6.68 -1.71 6.61
N VAL A 58 -5.80 -2.65 6.95
CA VAL A 58 -6.05 -4.08 6.69
C VAL A 58 -6.06 -4.84 8.00
N ILE A 59 -7.05 -5.72 8.17
CA ILE A 59 -7.15 -6.63 9.31
C ILE A 59 -7.03 -8.04 8.78
N ASP A 60 -6.01 -8.78 9.24
CA ASP A 60 -5.92 -10.21 9.04
C ASP A 60 -6.38 -10.93 10.32
N LEU A 61 -7.52 -11.61 10.20
CA LEU A 61 -8.15 -12.33 11.30
C LEU A 61 -7.42 -13.62 11.66
N GLU A 62 -6.77 -14.26 10.69
CA GLU A 62 -6.05 -15.53 10.90
C GLU A 62 -4.74 -15.27 11.64
N ALA A 63 -3.93 -14.35 11.11
CA ALA A 63 -2.66 -13.99 11.74
C ALA A 63 -2.84 -13.12 13.00
N LYS A 64 -4.06 -12.63 13.27
CA LYS A 64 -4.37 -11.66 14.34
C LYS A 64 -3.50 -10.40 14.24
N LYS A 65 -3.34 -9.90 13.02
CA LYS A 65 -2.52 -8.73 12.71
C LYS A 65 -3.36 -7.66 12.04
N TRP A 66 -2.90 -6.42 12.19
CA TRP A 66 -3.44 -5.29 11.46
C TRP A 66 -2.31 -4.52 10.83
N TYR A 67 -2.60 -3.89 9.69
CA TYR A 67 -1.64 -3.16 8.88
C TYR A 67 -2.20 -1.76 8.57
N LEU A 68 -1.33 -0.76 8.66
CA LEU A 68 -1.57 0.56 8.09
C LEU A 68 -0.99 0.56 6.68
N VAL A 69 -1.76 1.02 5.70
CA VAL A 69 -1.34 1.04 4.30
C VAL A 69 -1.16 2.49 3.86
N GLU A 70 0.06 2.81 3.44
CA GLU A 70 0.44 4.05 2.76
C GLU A 70 1.06 3.67 1.41
N ALA A 71 0.45 4.13 0.32
CA ALA A 71 0.79 3.74 -1.05
C ALA A 71 1.52 4.88 -1.77
N GLU A 72 2.81 5.03 -1.46
CA GLU A 72 3.61 6.16 -1.94
C GLU A 72 4.53 5.75 -3.10
N LEU A 73 4.62 6.61 -4.12
CA LEU A 73 5.64 6.44 -5.16
C LEU A 73 6.98 6.99 -4.67
N LEU A 74 8.01 6.16 -4.73
CA LEU A 74 9.38 6.61 -4.49
C LEU A 74 9.76 7.63 -5.56
N HIS A 75 9.65 8.91 -5.23
CA HIS A 75 10.17 9.98 -6.04
C HIS A 75 11.70 9.97 -5.91
N TYR A 76 12.38 9.36 -6.87
CA TYR A 76 13.84 9.45 -6.97
C TYR A 76 14.23 10.85 -7.47
N ASN A 77 14.12 11.85 -6.61
CA ASN A 77 15.00 13.02 -6.65
C ASN A 77 16.05 12.75 -5.58
N GLY A 78 17.33 12.69 -5.96
CA GLY A 78 18.43 12.28 -5.09
C GLY A 78 18.70 13.21 -3.91
N ASP A 79 17.81 13.22 -2.92
CA ASP A 79 18.06 13.78 -1.59
C ASP A 79 17.37 12.94 -0.51
N CYS A 80 18.13 11.99 0.04
CA CYS A 80 17.76 11.27 1.26
C CYS A 80 18.17 12.14 2.46
N SER A 81 17.51 13.28 2.68
CA SER A 81 17.81 14.16 3.81
C SER A 81 16.63 14.44 4.75
N SER A 82 15.39 14.18 4.36
CA SER A 82 14.26 14.67 5.16
C SER A 82 13.03 13.79 5.14
N LYS A 83 13.15 12.54 5.62
CA LYS A 83 12.16 11.80 6.44
C LYS A 83 12.40 10.29 6.34
N CYS A 84 13.49 9.84 6.95
CA CYS A 84 13.44 8.57 7.67
C CYS A 84 13.11 8.95 9.11
N VAL A 85 11.86 8.73 9.52
CA VAL A 85 11.47 8.66 10.94
C VAL A 85 11.01 7.24 11.18
#